data_AF-A0AAE1WZD9-F1
#
_entry.id   AF-A0AAE1WZD9-F1
#
_cell.length_a   1.000
_cell.length_b   1.000
_cell.length_c   1.000
_cell.angle_alpha   90.00
_cell.angle_beta   90.00
_cell.angle_gamma   90.00
#
_symmetry.space_group_name_H-M   'P 1'
#
loop_
_entity.id
_entity.type
_entity.pdbx_description
1 polymer ?
#
loop_
_entity_poly.entity_id
_entity_poly.type
_entity_poly.pdbx_seq_one_letter_code
_entity_poly.pdbx_strand_id
1 'polypeptide(L)'
;MDKSMLGDLDALPEADKQRMSAMIDQLQIRDSESQHGNRTNPGTDLKDMLHLGFSSWSANPEAAAVEKPKLRLDVLFALVAFSLRMYNSLVERCFTDCVDTFRRKTLDKQEETCVRRCAEKFLKHSMRVGMRFAELNQGAATQD
;
A
#
# COMPACT_ATOMS: atom_id res chain seq x y z
N MET A 1 32.84 -23.12 14.34
CA MET A 1 32.81 -21.83 15.05
C MET A 1 31.58 -21.12 14.49
N ASP A 2 30.50 -20.87 15.22
CA ASP A 2 30.40 -20.60 16.65
C ASP A 2 29.25 -21.35 17.32
N LYS A 3 29.56 -21.85 18.52
CA LYS A 3 28.67 -22.60 19.40
C LYS A 3 27.88 -21.66 20.33
N SER A 4 27.73 -20.38 19.94
CA SER A 4 27.23 -19.29 20.78
C SER A 4 25.92 -18.65 20.29
N MET A 5 25.11 -19.34 19.48
CA MET A 5 23.82 -18.79 19.00
C MET A 5 22.59 -19.43 19.66
N LEU A 6 22.75 -20.36 20.60
CA LEU A 6 21.65 -21.06 21.28
C LEU A 6 21.84 -21.08 22.81
N GLY A 7 22.27 -19.96 23.38
CA GLY A 7 22.50 -19.80 24.82
C GLY A 7 21.38 -19.07 25.60
N ASP A 8 20.37 -18.53 24.93
CA ASP A 8 19.38 -17.62 25.55
C ASP A 8 17.92 -18.08 25.36
N LEU A 9 17.62 -19.34 25.66
CA LEU A 9 16.24 -19.84 25.74
C LEU A 9 15.84 -20.39 27.12
N ASP A 10 16.72 -20.31 28.12
CA ASP A 10 16.44 -20.76 29.49
C ASP A 10 16.27 -19.61 30.50
N ALA A 11 16.29 -18.35 30.06
CA ALA A 11 16.16 -17.17 30.93
C ALA A 11 14.98 -16.26 30.58
N LEU A 12 13.92 -16.80 29.98
CA LEU A 12 12.66 -16.06 29.79
C LEU A 12 11.65 -16.48 30.87
N PRO A 13 10.97 -15.51 31.51
CA PRO A 13 9.93 -15.79 32.50
C PRO A 13 8.82 -16.63 31.87
N GLU A 14 8.27 -17.61 32.61
CA GLU A 14 7.25 -18.59 32.15
C GLU A 14 6.05 -17.96 31.39
N ALA A 15 5.79 -16.67 31.60
CA ALA A 15 4.80 -15.88 30.88
C ALA A 15 5.04 -15.79 29.35
N ASP A 16 6.30 -15.83 28.89
CA ASP A 16 6.62 -15.71 27.46
C ASP A 16 6.54 -17.04 26.71
N LYS A 17 6.68 -18.16 27.44
CA LYS A 17 6.49 -19.52 26.92
C LYS A 17 5.02 -19.78 26.55
N GLN A 18 4.09 -19.29 27.37
CA GLN A 18 2.65 -19.37 27.11
C GLN A 18 2.19 -18.45 25.96
N ARG A 19 2.87 -17.32 25.74
CA ARG A 19 2.60 -16.44 24.59
C ARG A 19 3.04 -17.08 23.27
N MET A 20 4.14 -17.82 23.29
CA MET A 20 4.59 -18.57 22.11
C MET A 20 3.74 -19.81 21.82
N SER A 21 3.17 -20.48 22.82
CA SER A 21 2.22 -21.58 22.57
C SER A 21 0.89 -21.09 21.99
N ALA A 22 0.37 -19.94 22.44
CA ALA A 22 -0.86 -19.35 21.93
C ALA A 22 -0.77 -18.90 20.46
N MET A 23 0.42 -18.48 20.00
CA MET A 23 0.63 -18.13 18.59
C MET A 23 0.63 -19.35 17.65
N ILE A 24 1.02 -20.53 18.15
CA ILE A 24 1.00 -21.78 17.38
C ILE A 24 -0.43 -22.33 17.28
N ASP A 25 -1.23 -22.23 18.35
CA ASP A 25 -2.65 -22.61 18.32
C ASP A 25 -3.48 -21.71 17.39
N GLN A 26 -3.17 -20.41 17.30
CA GLN A 26 -3.82 -19.51 16.34
C GLN A 26 -3.49 -19.85 14.87
N LEU A 27 -2.33 -20.45 14.61
CA LEU A 27 -1.96 -20.90 13.26
C LEU A 27 -2.68 -22.20 12.89
N GLN A 28 -2.97 -23.08 13.86
CA GLN A 28 -3.70 -24.34 13.61
C GLN A 28 -5.20 -24.15 13.36
N ILE A 29 -5.83 -23.06 13.85
CA ILE A 29 -7.26 -22.77 13.58
C ILE A 29 -7.49 -22.40 12.09
N ARG A 30 -6.48 -21.84 11.42
CA ARG A 30 -6.59 -21.37 10.03
C ARG A 30 -6.55 -22.48 8.96
N ASP A 31 -6.18 -23.72 9.30
CA ASP A 31 -6.21 -24.84 8.35
C ASP A 31 -7.59 -25.55 8.30
N SER A 32 -8.46 -25.30 9.28
CA SER A 32 -9.79 -25.96 9.35
C SER A 32 -10.85 -25.34 8.44
N GLU A 33 -10.67 -24.11 7.94
CA GLU A 33 -11.64 -23.46 7.03
C GLU A 33 -11.48 -23.86 5.55
N SER A 34 -10.51 -24.71 5.20
CA SER A 34 -10.23 -25.07 3.80
C SER A 34 -11.03 -26.29 3.29
N GLN A 35 -11.92 -26.89 4.08
CA GLN A 35 -12.70 -28.06 3.66
C GLN A 35 -14.21 -27.94 3.90
N HIS A 36 -14.85 -26.88 3.40
CA HIS A 36 -16.26 -26.97 2.98
C HIS A 36 -16.48 -26.13 1.72
N GLY A 37 -16.29 -26.76 0.56
CA GLY A 37 -16.73 -26.18 -0.70
C GLY A 37 -18.23 -26.35 -0.92
N ASN A 38 -18.91 -25.30 -1.40
CA ASN A 38 -19.81 -25.44 -2.54
C ASN A 38 -20.07 -24.11 -3.29
N ARG A 39 -20.22 -24.24 -4.62
CA ARG A 39 -20.33 -23.18 -5.65
C ARG A 39 -21.54 -22.27 -5.48
N THR A 40 -21.36 -20.96 -5.69
CA THR A 40 -21.95 -20.17 -6.80
C THR A 40 -21.12 -18.88 -7.03
N ASN A 41 -20.76 -18.61 -8.28
CA ASN A 41 -20.31 -17.29 -8.79
C ASN A 41 -21.50 -16.71 -9.61
N PRO A 42 -21.63 -15.39 -9.91
CA PRO A 42 -20.56 -14.38 -10.02
C PRO A 42 -20.91 -12.94 -9.51
N GLY A 43 -19.89 -12.11 -9.26
CA GLY A 43 -20.02 -10.66 -9.44
C GLY A 43 -20.49 -9.80 -8.26
N THR A 44 -19.85 -9.90 -7.09
CA THR A 44 -19.80 -8.74 -6.18
C THR A 44 -18.50 -7.99 -6.45
N ASP A 45 -18.65 -6.79 -7.00
CA ASP A 45 -17.58 -5.89 -7.35
C ASP A 45 -16.77 -5.56 -6.08
N LEU A 46 -15.46 -5.35 -6.19
CA LEU A 46 -14.62 -4.96 -5.04
C LEU A 46 -15.14 -3.65 -4.38
N LYS A 47 -15.95 -2.88 -5.14
CA LYS A 47 -16.72 -1.72 -4.67
C LYS A 47 -17.82 -2.07 -3.65
N ASP A 48 -18.47 -3.23 -3.76
CA ASP A 48 -19.53 -3.66 -2.84
C ASP A 48 -18.98 -4.04 -1.47
N MET A 49 -17.78 -4.61 -1.42
CA MET A 49 -17.06 -4.91 -0.18
C MET A 49 -16.68 -3.64 0.60
N LEU A 50 -16.29 -2.57 -0.09
CA LEU A 50 -16.04 -1.27 0.52
C LEU A 50 -17.34 -0.58 0.98
N HIS A 51 -18.43 -0.70 0.21
CA HIS A 51 -19.69 -0.04 0.52
C HIS A 51 -20.39 -0.66 1.73
N LEU A 52 -20.37 -2.00 1.87
CA LEU A 52 -20.94 -2.71 3.04
C LEU A 52 -20.17 -2.40 4.33
N GLY A 53 -18.84 -2.24 4.24
CA GLY A 53 -18.01 -1.79 5.36
C GLY A 53 -18.29 -0.35 5.79
N PHE A 54 -18.66 0.53 4.86
CA PHE A 54 -18.95 1.94 5.12
C PHE A 54 -20.36 2.14 5.72
N SER A 55 -21.37 1.38 5.26
CA SER A 55 -22.72 1.43 5.81
C SER A 55 -22.81 0.89 7.24
N SER A 56 -22.02 -0.13 7.59
CA SER A 56 -21.98 -0.63 8.98
C SER A 56 -21.25 0.32 9.94
N TRP A 57 -20.34 1.17 9.44
CA TRP A 57 -19.65 2.18 10.23
C TRP A 57 -20.53 3.42 10.49
N SER A 58 -21.39 3.80 9.53
CA SER A 58 -22.24 4.99 9.64
C SER A 58 -23.41 4.88 10.65
N ALA A 59 -23.73 3.70 11.18
CA ALA A 59 -24.93 3.48 12.01
C ALA A 59 -24.67 3.42 13.52
N ASN A 60 -23.45 3.73 14.00
CA ASN A 60 -23.10 3.57 15.42
C ASN A 60 -22.97 4.94 16.14
N PRO A 61 -23.98 5.38 16.91
CA PRO A 61 -23.99 6.70 17.56
C PRO A 61 -23.03 6.83 18.76
N GLU A 62 -22.37 5.75 19.19
CA GLU A 62 -21.47 5.72 20.35
C GLU A 62 -19.99 5.98 20.01
N ALA A 63 -19.64 6.13 18.72
CA ALA A 63 -18.26 6.29 18.26
C ALA A 63 -17.71 7.74 18.31
N ALA A 64 -18.43 8.68 18.92
CA ALA A 64 -18.12 10.11 18.85
C ALA A 64 -16.91 10.58 19.70
N ALA A 65 -16.22 9.71 20.45
CA ALA A 65 -15.24 10.17 21.46
C ALA A 65 -13.80 9.59 21.38
N VAL A 66 -13.48 8.66 20.47
CA VAL A 66 -12.10 8.12 20.34
C VAL A 66 -11.71 7.88 18.88
N GLU A 67 -11.51 8.93 18.09
CA GLU A 67 -10.97 8.83 16.72
C GLU A 67 -9.70 9.67 16.55
N LYS A 68 -8.56 9.19 17.07
CA LYS A 68 -7.23 9.76 16.80
C LYS A 68 -6.18 8.80 16.20
N PRO A 69 -6.36 7.46 16.12
CA PRO A 69 -5.41 6.61 15.38
C PRO A 69 -5.76 6.40 13.89
N LYS A 70 -7.00 6.66 13.44
CA LYS A 70 -7.43 6.36 12.07
C LYS A 70 -6.84 7.31 11.01
N LEU A 71 -6.81 8.61 11.32
CA LEU A 71 -6.27 9.65 10.42
C LEU A 71 -4.80 9.40 10.02
N ARG A 72 -3.96 8.86 10.91
CA ARG A 72 -2.56 8.57 10.60
C ARG A 72 -2.40 7.42 9.62
N LEU A 73 -3.21 6.38 9.76
CA LEU A 73 -3.18 5.22 8.87
C LEU A 73 -3.78 5.57 7.50
N ASP A 74 -4.85 6.37 7.47
CA ASP A 74 -5.46 6.83 6.22
C ASP A 74 -4.52 7.72 5.41
N VAL A 75 -3.78 8.64 6.05
CA VAL A 75 -2.77 9.47 5.37
C VAL A 75 -1.61 8.63 4.84
N LEU A 76 -1.14 7.64 5.63
CA LEU A 76 -0.10 6.71 5.19
C LEU A 76 -0.57 5.89 3.97
N PHE A 77 -1.78 5.35 4.02
CA PHE A 77 -2.37 4.61 2.91
C PHE A 77 -2.54 5.50 1.67
N ALA A 78 -3.04 6.72 1.83
CA ALA A 78 -3.18 7.68 0.74
C ALA A 78 -1.83 8.04 0.09
N LEU A 79 -0.76 8.20 0.90
CA LEU A 79 0.59 8.45 0.41
C LEU A 79 1.11 7.27 -0.43
N VAL A 80 0.91 6.04 0.04
CA VAL A 80 1.31 4.82 -0.68
C VAL A 80 0.48 4.66 -1.97
N ALA A 81 -0.83 4.91 -1.92
CA ALA A 81 -1.67 4.87 -3.10
C ALA A 81 -1.26 5.92 -4.13
N PHE A 82 -0.89 7.13 -3.69
CA PHE A 82 -0.39 8.19 -4.55
C PHE A 82 0.95 7.81 -5.21
N SER A 83 1.90 7.25 -4.46
CA SER A 83 3.21 6.87 -5.02
C SER A 83 3.08 5.78 -6.09
N LEU A 84 2.20 4.79 -5.87
CA LEU A 84 1.92 3.75 -6.86
C LEU A 84 1.24 4.31 -8.12
N ARG A 85 0.25 5.19 -7.97
CA ARG A 85 -0.39 5.87 -9.11
C ARG A 85 0.61 6.70 -9.91
N MET A 86 1.50 7.40 -9.23
CA MET A 86 2.54 8.23 -9.84
C MET A 86 3.56 7.37 -10.60
N TYR A 87 3.95 6.23 -10.04
CA TYR A 87 4.84 5.26 -10.70
C TYR A 87 4.21 4.68 -11.97
N ASN A 88 2.95 4.23 -11.91
CA ASN A 88 2.27 3.70 -13.10
C ASN A 88 2.16 4.76 -14.21
N SER A 89 1.79 5.99 -13.85
CA SER A 89 1.71 7.11 -14.80
C SER A 89 3.07 7.43 -15.43
N LEU A 90 4.15 7.36 -14.64
CA LEU A 90 5.52 7.55 -15.12
C LEU A 90 5.91 6.48 -16.15
N VAL A 91 5.65 5.20 -15.83
CA VAL A 91 6.01 4.07 -16.69
C VAL A 91 5.25 4.12 -18.01
N GLU A 92 3.93 4.34 -17.97
CA GLU A 92 3.10 4.44 -19.19
C GLU A 92 3.58 5.58 -20.10
N ARG A 93 3.89 6.74 -19.51
CA ARG A 93 4.33 7.91 -20.27
C ARG A 93 5.70 7.71 -20.89
N CYS A 94 6.68 7.24 -20.12
CA CYS A 94 8.01 7.02 -20.67
C CYS A 94 8.06 5.87 -21.67
N PHE A 95 7.19 4.86 -21.51
CA PHE A 95 7.05 3.82 -22.52
C PHE A 95 6.51 4.39 -23.83
N THR A 96 5.40 5.16 -23.77
CA THR A 96 4.78 5.77 -24.96
C THR A 96 5.69 6.77 -25.68
N ASP A 97 6.47 7.55 -24.92
CA ASP A 97 7.34 8.60 -25.48
C ASP A 97 8.70 8.07 -25.99
N CYS A 98 9.21 6.95 -25.45
CA CYS A 98 10.57 6.50 -25.73
C CYS A 98 10.68 5.13 -26.42
N VAL A 99 9.66 4.28 -26.36
CA VAL A 99 9.69 2.93 -26.97
C VAL A 99 8.77 2.93 -28.18
N ASP A 100 9.35 3.23 -29.35
CA ASP A 100 8.61 3.32 -30.61
C ASP A 100 8.82 2.09 -31.52
N THR A 101 9.86 1.29 -31.27
CA THR A 101 10.34 0.28 -32.21
C THR A 101 10.38 -1.11 -31.58
N PHE A 102 9.40 -1.96 -31.93
CA PHE A 102 9.28 -3.32 -31.40
C PHE A 102 10.10 -4.37 -32.17
N ARG A 103 11.38 -4.09 -32.45
CA ARG A 103 12.27 -5.00 -33.18
C ARG A 103 12.91 -6.07 -32.28
N ARG A 104 13.07 -5.79 -30.98
CA ARG A 104 13.77 -6.63 -30.01
C ARG A 104 13.05 -6.64 -28.67
N LYS A 105 13.32 -7.65 -27.84
CA LYS A 105 12.77 -7.77 -26.47
C LYS A 105 13.53 -6.92 -25.44
N THR A 106 14.63 -6.30 -25.86
CA THR A 106 15.51 -5.48 -25.02
C THR A 106 15.53 -4.07 -25.58
N LEU A 107 15.58 -3.08 -24.69
CA LEU A 107 15.71 -1.68 -25.07
C LEU A 107 17.06 -1.44 -25.77
N ASP A 108 17.05 -0.65 -26.83
CA ASP A 108 18.27 -0.16 -27.45
C ASP A 108 18.86 1.00 -26.62
N LYS A 109 20.17 1.27 -26.74
CA LYS A 109 20.87 2.30 -25.94
C LYS A 109 20.24 3.71 -26.03
N GLN A 110 19.61 4.01 -27.17
CA GLN A 110 18.91 5.27 -27.37
C GLN A 110 17.62 5.34 -26.55
N GLU A 111 16.83 4.27 -26.54
CA GLU A 111 15.61 4.15 -25.74
C GLU A 111 15.93 4.16 -24.24
N GLU A 112 16.97 3.44 -23.80
CA GLU A 112 17.44 3.48 -22.40
C GLU A 112 17.81 4.91 -21.96
N THR A 113 18.52 5.63 -22.84
CA THR A 113 18.89 7.04 -22.58
C THR A 113 17.65 7.94 -22.54
N CYS A 114 16.67 7.71 -23.42
CA CYS A 114 15.40 8.43 -23.43
C CYS A 114 14.60 8.19 -22.15
N VAL A 115 14.37 6.93 -21.76
CA VAL A 115 13.60 6.56 -20.57
C VAL A 115 14.19 7.19 -19.31
N ARG A 116 15.53 7.18 -19.17
CA ARG A 116 16.22 7.83 -18.05
C ARG A 116 15.96 9.35 -18.01
N ARG A 117 16.04 10.03 -19.16
CA ARG A 117 15.75 11.48 -19.26
C ARG A 117 14.27 11.78 -19.03
N CYS A 118 13.38 10.92 -19.52
CA CYS A 118 11.94 11.03 -19.32
C CYS A 118 11.59 10.94 -17.83
N ALA A 119 12.11 9.94 -17.12
CA ALA A 119 11.89 9.76 -15.70
C ALA A 119 12.39 10.96 -14.88
N GLU A 120 13.61 11.42 -15.16
CA GLU A 120 14.17 12.60 -14.49
C GLU A 120 13.29 13.85 -14.72
N LYS A 121 12.84 14.07 -15.95
CA LYS A 121 11.97 15.20 -16.30
C LYS A 121 10.62 15.12 -15.61
N PHE A 122 10.00 13.94 -15.59
CA PHE A 122 8.69 13.72 -14.97
C PHE A 122 8.74 13.92 -13.44
N LEU A 123 9.76 13.38 -12.77
CA LEU A 123 9.92 13.55 -11.32
C LEU A 123 10.15 15.01 -10.95
N LYS A 124 11.07 15.70 -11.66
CA LYS A 124 11.33 17.13 -11.45
C LYS A 124 10.09 18.00 -11.70
N HIS A 125 9.31 17.67 -12.73
CA HIS A 125 8.06 18.34 -13.02
C HIS A 125 7.03 18.11 -11.91
N SER A 126 6.83 16.86 -11.49
CA SER A 126 5.88 16.50 -10.43
C SER A 126 6.18 17.20 -9.11
N MET A 127 7.45 17.27 -8.71
CA MET A 127 7.86 18.01 -7.51
C MET A 127 7.59 19.51 -7.64
N ARG A 128 7.87 20.09 -8.81
CA ARG A 128 7.61 21.51 -9.06
C ARG A 128 6.11 21.83 -9.00
N VAL A 129 5.27 20.99 -9.61
CA VAL A 129 3.81 21.13 -9.55
C VAL A 129 3.33 21.00 -8.10
N GLY A 130 3.86 20.03 -7.35
CA GLY A 130 3.51 19.85 -5.93
C GLY A 130 3.80 21.10 -5.08
N MET A 131 4.97 21.73 -5.24
CA MET A 131 5.30 22.98 -4.54
C MET A 131 4.33 24.11 -4.89
N ARG A 132 4.03 24.29 -6.18
CA ARG A 132 3.08 25.33 -6.63
C ARG A 132 1.66 25.08 -6.15
N PHE A 133 1.24 23.82 -6.10
CA PHE A 133 -0.06 23.45 -5.57
C PHE A 133 -0.17 23.80 -4.07
N ALA A 134 0.89 23.52 -3.29
CA ALA A 134 0.92 23.87 -1.87
C ALA A 134 0.82 25.39 -1.64
N GLU A 135 1.53 26.20 -2.43
CA GLU A 135 1.44 27.67 -2.39
C GLU A 135 0.01 28.16 -2.67
N LEU A 136 -0.63 27.66 -3.73
CA LEU A 136 -1.98 28.06 -4.11
C LEU A 136 -3.04 27.62 -3.09
N ASN A 137 -2.90 26.42 -2.52
CA ASN A 137 -3.83 25.90 -1.52
C ASN A 137 -3.75 26.67 -0.20
N GLN A 138 -2.59 27.23 0.15
CA GLN A 138 -2.43 28.12 1.31
C GLN A 138 -3.11 29.48 1.08
N GLY A 139 -3.08 30.01 -0.15
CA GLY A 139 -3.78 31.25 -0.52
C GLY A 139 -5.30 31.08 -0.76
N ALA A 140 -5.76 29.86 -1.04
CA ALA A 140 -7.18 29.56 -1.22
C ALA A 140 -7.98 29.49 0.09
N ALA A 141 -7.31 29.38 1.25
CA ALA A 141 -7.93 29.26 2.56
C ALA A 141 -8.41 30.61 3.16
N THR A 142 -8.30 31.72 2.43
CA THR A 142 -8.68 33.07 2.90
C THR A 142 -9.80 33.73 2.07
N GLN A 143 -10.78 32.98 1.59
CA GLN A 143 -12.04 33.55 1.07
C GLN A 143 -13.20 33.16 2.01
N ASP A 144 -13.61 34.18 2.78
CA ASP A 144 -14.74 34.34 3.73
C ASP A 144 -14.71 33.58 5.08
#